data_AF-A0A2V8LAQ5-F1
#
_entry.id   AF-A0A2V8LAQ5-F1
#
_cell.length_a   1.000
_cell.length_b   1.000
_cell.length_c   1.000
_cell.angle_alpha   90.00
_cell.angle_beta   90.00
_cell.angle_gamma   90.00
#
_symmetry.space_group_name_H-M   'P 1'
#
loop_
_entity.id
_entity.type
_entity.pdbx_description
1 polymer ?
#
loop_
_entity_poly.entity_id
_entity_poly.type
_entity_poly.pdbx_seq_one_letter_code
_entity_poly.pdbx_strand_id
1 'polypeptide(L)'
;MKLIIATFVIAIAGVVALGQAPTLQIVTADPNLPSELYYGNVKVKPLRVRPGTNPPQFITIDDSDFFTQQNYVDFLNRMPDSGGFQFWLGQINQCGSNGPCLEVQRISVSASFFLSIEFQQTGYLVERTYKSAFGNAPNAMSTFGGTHSVVAPIVRFSEFIPDVKQIGQGVIVLQPGWDTLLENNKVAYFNSFVQRTRFTTDYPMSMSPNAFANQLLTRAGVTPSASELQAAINEFGSASDTSNVAARGKALRDVADNPTLTNAEFNRAFVLMQYYGYLRRDPDNGNGDTDYTGYDFWLTKLNQFNGNYINAEMVKAFLSSVEYRNRF
;
A
#
# COMPACT_ATOMS: atom_id res chain seq x y z
N MET A 1 4.43 67.50 -48.74
CA MET A 1 5.20 66.56 -47.91
C MET A 1 4.86 66.82 -46.44
N LYS A 2 3.84 66.14 -45.90
CA LYS A 2 3.45 66.19 -44.48
C LYS A 2 2.99 64.78 -44.09
N LEU A 3 3.70 64.16 -43.14
CA LEU A 3 3.44 62.81 -42.63
C LEU A 3 2.15 62.79 -41.80
N ILE A 4 1.34 61.74 -41.98
CA ILE A 4 0.24 61.38 -41.08
C ILE A 4 0.77 60.27 -40.16
N ILE A 5 0.83 60.54 -38.86
CA ILE A 5 1.12 59.55 -37.82
C ILE A 5 -0.23 59.05 -37.28
N ALA A 6 -0.55 57.79 -37.54
CA ALA A 6 -1.69 57.11 -36.95
C ALA A 6 -1.27 56.51 -35.60
N THR A 7 -1.87 56.96 -34.50
CA THR A 7 -1.65 56.42 -33.16
C THR A 7 -2.58 55.25 -32.92
N PHE A 8 -2.02 54.05 -32.78
CA PHE A 8 -2.74 52.83 -32.39
C PHE A 8 -2.82 52.79 -30.85
N VAL A 9 -4.04 52.87 -30.29
CA VAL A 9 -4.28 52.64 -28.86
C VAL A 9 -4.67 51.17 -28.69
N ILE A 10 -3.75 50.37 -28.14
CA ILE A 10 -4.01 48.98 -27.75
C ILE A 10 -4.68 49.01 -26.37
N ALA A 11 -5.99 48.72 -26.32
CA ALA A 11 -6.68 48.45 -25.06
C ALA A 11 -6.33 47.02 -24.60
N ILE A 12 -5.43 46.91 -23.61
CA ILE A 12 -5.16 45.65 -22.91
C ILE A 12 -6.29 45.43 -21.91
N ALA A 13 -7.25 44.56 -22.24
CA ALA A 13 -8.19 44.01 -21.28
C ALA A 13 -7.46 42.96 -20.43
N GLY A 14 -6.99 43.38 -19.24
CA GLY A 14 -6.48 42.46 -18.24
C GLY A 14 -7.62 41.63 -17.67
N VAL A 15 -7.69 40.35 -18.02
CA VAL A 15 -8.51 39.37 -17.30
C VAL A 15 -7.83 39.13 -15.96
N VAL A 16 -8.28 39.84 -14.92
CA VAL A 16 -7.93 39.50 -13.54
C VAL A 16 -8.74 38.27 -13.17
N ALA A 17 -8.15 37.08 -13.31
CA ALA A 17 -8.67 35.90 -12.65
C ALA A 17 -8.51 36.12 -11.14
N LEU A 18 -9.57 36.62 -10.48
CA LEU A 18 -9.66 36.60 -9.03
C LEU A 18 -9.71 35.13 -8.60
N GLY A 19 -8.56 34.55 -8.28
CA GLY A 19 -8.50 33.21 -7.70
C GLY A 19 -9.38 33.18 -6.46
N GLN A 20 -10.32 32.23 -6.41
CA GLN A 20 -11.13 32.01 -5.22
C GLN A 20 -10.20 31.90 -4.00
N ALA A 21 -10.55 32.60 -2.91
CA ALA A 21 -9.83 32.44 -1.66
C ALA A 21 -9.81 30.94 -1.29
N PRO A 22 -8.66 30.38 -0.88
CA PRO A 22 -8.58 28.98 -0.51
C PRO A 22 -9.61 28.66 0.57
N THR A 23 -10.43 27.65 0.31
CA THR A 23 -11.47 27.21 1.25
C THR A 23 -10.94 26.05 2.10
N LEU A 24 -11.42 25.98 3.35
CA LEU A 24 -11.26 24.76 4.14
C LEU A 24 -12.10 23.64 3.52
N GLN A 25 -11.49 22.48 3.33
CA GLN A 25 -12.15 21.30 2.78
C GLN A 25 -11.78 20.06 3.60
N ILE A 26 -12.77 19.21 3.86
CA ILE A 26 -12.58 17.93 4.53
C ILE A 26 -12.58 16.85 3.45
N VAL A 27 -11.46 16.17 3.31
CA VAL A 27 -11.26 15.10 2.32
C VAL A 27 -11.35 13.76 3.04
N THR A 28 -12.37 12.98 2.71
CA THR A 28 -12.61 11.67 3.33
C THR A 28 -12.38 10.59 2.29
N ALA A 29 -11.25 9.86 2.41
CA ALA A 29 -10.97 8.71 1.55
C ALA A 29 -11.88 7.51 1.89
N ASP A 30 -12.23 7.37 3.17
CA ASP A 30 -13.11 6.33 3.69
C ASP A 30 -13.97 6.91 4.81
N PRO A 31 -15.32 6.82 4.73
CA PRO A 31 -16.21 7.35 5.75
C PRO A 31 -16.01 6.71 7.14
N ASN A 32 -15.37 5.54 7.21
CA ASN A 32 -15.08 4.86 8.47
C ASN A 32 -13.68 5.16 9.02
N LEU A 33 -12.89 5.98 8.33
CA LEU A 33 -11.54 6.39 8.76
C LEU A 33 -11.49 7.90 8.99
N PRO A 34 -10.49 8.38 9.76
CA PRO A 34 -10.30 9.82 9.96
C PRO A 34 -10.15 10.57 8.63
N SER A 35 -10.93 11.63 8.45
CA SER A 35 -10.81 12.55 7.31
C SER A 35 -9.59 13.45 7.43
N GLU A 36 -9.07 13.89 6.28
CA GLU A 36 -7.99 14.85 6.20
C GLU A 36 -8.54 16.27 6.00
N LEU A 37 -7.90 17.26 6.62
CA LEU A 37 -8.28 18.67 6.48
C LEU A 37 -7.33 19.36 5.52
N TYR A 38 -7.85 20.15 4.59
CA TYR A 38 -7.07 20.95 3.66
C TYR A 38 -7.54 22.41 3.67
N TYR A 39 -6.63 23.33 3.37
CA TYR A 39 -6.89 24.74 3.09
C TYR A 39 -6.41 25.05 1.67
N GLY A 40 -7.34 25.20 0.73
CA GLY A 40 -7.00 25.05 -0.69
C GLY A 40 -6.35 23.68 -0.91
N ASN A 41 -5.24 23.62 -1.64
CA ASN A 41 -4.53 22.34 -1.88
C ASN A 41 -3.51 21.98 -0.79
N VAL A 42 -3.45 22.75 0.30
CA VAL A 42 -2.49 22.53 1.38
C VAL A 42 -3.13 21.66 2.45
N LYS A 43 -2.56 20.48 2.70
CA LYS A 43 -2.98 19.63 3.82
C LYS A 43 -2.64 20.31 5.14
N VAL A 44 -3.66 20.45 5.99
CA VAL A 44 -3.53 21.01 7.33
C VAL A 44 -3.19 19.86 8.28
N LYS A 45 -2.15 20.05 9.10
CA LYS A 45 -1.83 19.10 10.17
C LYS A 45 -2.95 19.14 11.22
N PRO A 46 -3.69 18.05 11.44
CA PRO A 46 -4.81 18.06 12.37
C PRO A 46 -4.28 18.16 13.81
N LEU A 47 -4.58 19.27 14.47
CA LEU A 47 -4.38 19.43 15.91
C LEU A 47 -5.35 18.51 16.65
N ARG A 48 -4.82 17.50 17.34
CA ARG A 48 -5.59 16.58 18.17
C ARG A 48 -5.45 17.00 19.63
N VAL A 49 -6.57 17.04 20.36
CA VAL A 49 -6.63 17.50 21.75
C VAL A 49 -7.29 16.42 22.61
N ARG A 50 -6.74 16.15 23.79
CA ARG A 50 -7.37 15.27 24.77
C ARG A 50 -8.61 15.94 25.36
N PRO A 51 -9.81 15.35 25.23
CA PRO A 51 -11.02 15.91 25.80
C PRO A 51 -10.90 16.16 27.30
N GLY A 52 -11.44 17.28 27.79
CA GLY A 52 -11.53 17.57 29.22
C GLY A 52 -10.23 18.03 29.90
N THR A 53 -9.19 18.36 29.14
CA THR A 53 -7.92 18.88 29.68
C THR A 53 -7.88 20.41 29.67
N ASN A 54 -7.41 21.02 30.77
CA ASN A 54 -7.16 22.46 30.87
C ASN A 54 -5.84 22.71 31.63
N PRO A 55 -4.77 23.22 30.99
CA PRO A 55 -4.71 23.62 29.58
C PRO A 55 -4.89 22.44 28.61
N PRO A 56 -5.26 22.71 27.34
CA PRO A 56 -5.41 21.67 26.34
C PRO A 56 -4.14 20.81 26.22
N GLN A 57 -4.28 19.51 26.42
CA GLN A 57 -3.22 18.55 26.15
C GLN A 57 -3.33 18.10 24.70
N PHE A 58 -2.28 18.34 23.91
CA PHE A 58 -2.21 17.88 22.53
C PHE A 58 -1.82 16.41 22.44
N ILE A 59 -2.43 15.69 21.51
CA ILE A 59 -2.10 14.30 21.20
C ILE A 59 -1.09 14.30 20.05
N THR A 60 0.00 13.59 20.26
CA THR A 60 1.09 13.40 19.31
C THR A 60 1.18 11.93 18.93
N ILE A 61 1.86 11.62 17.83
CA ILE A 61 2.11 10.23 17.42
C ILE A 61 2.98 9.44 18.42
N ASP A 62 3.56 10.09 19.44
CA ASP A 62 4.23 9.42 20.55
C ASP A 62 3.26 8.96 21.64
N ASP A 63 2.03 9.46 21.67
CA ASP A 63 1.04 8.96 22.62
C ASP A 63 0.63 7.52 22.23
N SER A 64 0.75 6.57 23.15
CA SER A 64 0.55 5.13 22.86
C SER A 64 -0.82 4.82 22.26
N ASP A 65 -1.87 5.49 22.75
CA ASP A 65 -3.24 5.32 22.25
C ASP A 65 -3.38 5.77 20.79
N PHE A 66 -2.84 6.95 20.47
CA PHE A 66 -2.87 7.45 19.10
C PHE A 66 -1.95 6.67 18.18
N PHE A 67 -0.75 6.29 18.64
CA PHE A 67 0.16 5.42 17.91
C PHE A 67 -0.52 4.12 17.52
N THR A 68 -1.13 3.40 18.47
CA THR A 68 -1.83 2.14 18.19
C THR A 68 -2.95 2.35 17.18
N GLN A 69 -3.80 3.36 17.36
CA GLN A 69 -4.87 3.66 16.41
C GLN A 69 -4.33 3.93 14.99
N GLN A 70 -3.26 4.73 14.89
CA GLN A 70 -2.70 5.10 13.61
C GLN A 70 -2.10 3.91 12.87
N ASN A 71 -1.50 2.94 13.58
CA ASN A 71 -1.01 1.70 12.97
C ASN A 71 -2.14 0.87 12.36
N TYR A 72 -3.31 0.77 13.01
CA TYR A 72 -4.48 0.11 12.41
C TYR A 72 -4.96 0.81 11.14
N VAL A 73 -5.00 2.14 11.14
CA VAL A 73 -5.40 2.93 9.97
C VAL A 73 -4.40 2.77 8.82
N ASP A 74 -3.11 2.87 9.13
CA ASP A 74 -2.03 2.87 8.13
C ASP A 74 -1.83 1.50 7.49
N PHE A 75 -1.94 0.42 8.26
CA PHE A 75 -1.60 -0.93 7.81
C PHE A 75 -2.83 -1.80 7.55
N LEU A 76 -3.92 -1.65 8.29
CA LEU A 76 -5.12 -2.49 8.13
C LEU A 76 -6.31 -1.75 7.52
N ASN A 77 -6.17 -0.44 7.25
CA ASN A 77 -7.22 0.39 6.68
C ASN A 77 -8.57 0.27 7.43
N ARG A 78 -8.50 0.15 8.76
CA ARG A 78 -9.66 0.12 9.65
C ARG A 78 -9.32 0.72 11.02
N MET A 79 -10.36 1.02 11.79
CA MET A 79 -10.19 1.32 13.21
C MET A 79 -9.97 0.04 14.00
N PRO A 80 -9.24 0.10 15.14
CA PRO A 80 -9.05 -1.06 15.98
C PRO A 80 -10.37 -1.53 16.60
N ASP A 81 -10.52 -2.84 16.75
CA ASP A 81 -11.51 -3.41 17.65
C ASP A 81 -11.05 -3.23 19.12
N SER A 82 -11.99 -3.30 20.07
CA SER A 82 -11.68 -3.04 21.49
C SER A 82 -10.63 -4.00 22.05
N GLY A 83 -10.61 -5.27 21.62
CA GLY A 83 -9.68 -6.27 22.14
C GLY A 83 -8.26 -6.03 21.62
N GLY A 84 -8.13 -5.89 20.30
CA GLY A 84 -6.86 -5.58 19.66
C GLY A 84 -6.26 -4.25 20.12
N PHE A 85 -7.08 -3.20 20.26
CA PHE A 85 -6.62 -1.90 20.78
C PHE A 85 -5.98 -2.04 22.15
N GLN A 86 -6.67 -2.67 23.11
CA GLN A 86 -6.18 -2.83 24.48
C GLN A 86 -4.94 -3.71 24.55
N PHE A 87 -4.88 -4.76 23.72
CA PHE A 87 -3.70 -5.63 23.66
C PHE A 87 -2.45 -4.85 23.26
N TRP A 88 -2.48 -4.13 22.13
CA TRP A 88 -1.33 -3.38 21.63
C TRP A 88 -0.98 -2.18 22.51
N LEU A 89 -1.98 -1.49 23.04
CA LEU A 89 -1.78 -0.42 24.00
C LEU A 89 -1.06 -0.93 25.27
N GLY A 90 -1.45 -2.10 25.76
CA GLY A 90 -0.80 -2.77 26.90
C GLY A 90 0.68 -3.11 26.64
N GLN A 91 1.01 -3.58 25.43
CA GLN A 91 2.40 -3.91 25.05
C GLN A 91 3.33 -2.68 25.11
N ILE A 92 2.82 -1.49 24.79
CA ILE A 92 3.60 -0.25 24.86
C ILE A 92 3.63 0.27 26.30
N ASN A 93 2.48 0.31 26.98
CA ASN A 93 2.34 0.92 28.30
C ASN A 93 3.08 0.17 29.41
N GLN A 94 3.39 -1.12 29.24
CA GLN A 94 4.20 -1.87 30.20
C GLN A 94 5.62 -1.27 30.39
N CYS A 95 6.11 -0.45 29.47
CA CYS A 95 7.38 0.25 29.58
C CYS A 95 7.36 1.45 30.55
N GLY A 96 6.18 1.95 30.95
CA GLY A 96 6.07 3.18 31.71
C GLY A 96 6.79 4.35 31.02
N SER A 97 7.67 5.04 31.75
CA SER A 97 8.48 6.16 31.23
C SER A 97 9.86 5.75 30.70
N ASN A 98 10.14 4.46 30.55
CA ASN A 98 11.44 4.00 30.04
C ASN A 98 11.53 4.23 28.52
N GLY A 99 12.23 5.29 28.11
CA GLY A 99 12.39 5.69 26.70
C GLY A 99 12.91 4.58 25.78
N PRO A 100 14.06 3.94 26.09
CA PRO A 100 14.56 2.81 25.31
C PRO A 100 13.56 1.65 25.16
N CYS A 101 12.82 1.33 26.23
CA CYS A 101 11.77 0.31 26.17
C CYS A 101 10.63 0.74 25.23
N LEU A 102 10.16 2.00 25.34
CA LEU A 102 9.10 2.53 24.48
C LEU A 102 9.48 2.51 23.00
N GLU A 103 10.72 2.86 22.67
CA GLU A 103 11.20 2.80 21.28
C GLU A 103 11.12 1.37 20.73
N VAL A 104 11.68 0.40 21.45
CA VAL A 104 11.66 -1.02 21.05
C VAL A 104 10.23 -1.55 20.94
N GLN A 105 9.35 -1.23 21.89
CA GLN A 105 7.97 -1.67 21.84
C GLN A 105 7.20 -1.05 20.67
N ARG A 106 7.38 0.24 20.37
CA ARG A 106 6.74 0.86 19.20
C ARG A 106 7.20 0.22 17.89
N ILE A 107 8.50 -0.06 17.77
CA ILE A 107 9.06 -0.78 16.61
C ILE A 107 8.42 -2.17 16.49
N SER A 108 8.38 -2.93 17.59
CA SER A 108 7.85 -4.29 17.61
C SER A 108 6.34 -4.34 17.33
N VAL A 109 5.56 -3.49 17.99
CA VAL A 109 4.11 -3.38 17.77
C VAL A 109 3.83 -3.02 16.32
N SER A 110 4.51 -2.00 15.78
CA SER A 110 4.30 -1.58 14.40
C SER A 110 4.66 -2.65 13.38
N ALA A 111 5.82 -3.31 13.57
CA ALA A 111 6.23 -4.42 12.73
C ALA A 111 5.23 -5.60 12.76
N SER A 112 4.60 -5.83 13.91
CA SER A 112 3.63 -6.92 14.09
C SER A 112 2.38 -6.78 13.21
N PHE A 113 2.02 -5.57 12.79
CA PHE A 113 0.92 -5.38 11.84
C PHE A 113 1.24 -6.01 10.48
N PHE A 114 2.44 -5.80 9.95
CA PHE A 114 2.86 -6.45 8.70
C PHE A 114 2.92 -7.97 8.83
N LEU A 115 3.39 -8.46 9.98
CA LEU A 115 3.51 -9.89 10.24
C LEU A 115 2.17 -10.56 10.60
N SER A 116 1.11 -9.79 10.83
CA SER A 116 -0.19 -10.32 11.20
C SER A 116 -0.80 -11.16 10.08
N ILE A 117 -1.61 -12.15 10.45
CA ILE A 117 -2.40 -12.94 9.49
C ILE A 117 -3.24 -12.00 8.63
N GLU A 118 -3.85 -10.97 9.24
CA GLU A 118 -4.71 -10.03 8.53
C GLU A 118 -3.95 -9.35 7.39
N PHE A 119 -2.76 -8.81 7.65
CA PHE A 119 -1.98 -8.13 6.62
C PHE A 119 -1.34 -9.08 5.61
N GLN A 120 -0.89 -10.27 6.05
CA GLN A 120 -0.38 -11.30 5.15
C GLN A 120 -1.44 -11.81 4.16
N GLN A 121 -2.71 -11.85 4.59
CA GLN A 121 -3.83 -12.31 3.79
C GLN A 121 -4.57 -11.19 3.05
N THR A 122 -4.15 -9.93 3.24
CA THR A 122 -4.69 -8.75 2.55
C THR A 122 -3.58 -8.03 1.78
N GLY A 123 -2.79 -7.16 2.44
CA GLY A 123 -1.71 -6.38 1.83
C GLY A 123 -0.72 -7.20 1.01
N TYR A 124 -0.13 -8.23 1.60
CA TYR A 124 0.80 -9.09 0.85
C TYR A 124 0.12 -9.87 -0.28
N LEU A 125 -1.16 -10.22 -0.13
CA LEU A 125 -1.91 -10.89 -1.19
C LEU A 125 -2.17 -9.96 -2.37
N VAL A 126 -2.48 -8.68 -2.12
CA VAL A 126 -2.64 -7.67 -3.18
C VAL A 126 -1.35 -7.51 -3.96
N GLU A 127 -0.21 -7.34 -3.28
CA GLU A 127 1.10 -7.24 -3.93
C GLU A 127 1.36 -8.44 -4.83
N ARG A 128 1.21 -9.66 -4.31
CA ARG A 128 1.41 -10.89 -5.10
C ARG A 128 0.43 -11.03 -6.25
N THR A 129 -0.81 -10.58 -6.08
CA THR A 129 -1.80 -10.57 -7.17
C THR A 129 -1.31 -9.72 -8.34
N TYR A 130 -0.81 -8.52 -8.06
CA TYR A 130 -0.22 -7.63 -9.06
C TYR A 130 1.04 -8.21 -9.68
N LYS A 131 1.90 -8.84 -8.88
CA LYS A 131 3.10 -9.53 -9.34
C LYS A 131 2.78 -10.69 -10.29
N SER A 132 1.84 -11.56 -9.94
CA SER A 132 1.39 -12.66 -10.80
C SER A 132 0.69 -12.15 -12.07
N ALA A 133 -0.09 -11.08 -11.93
CA ALA A 133 -0.83 -10.52 -13.05
C ALA A 133 0.02 -9.69 -14.00
N PHE A 134 1.04 -8.96 -13.54
CA PHE A 134 1.71 -7.95 -14.37
C PHE A 134 3.24 -7.98 -14.28
N GLY A 135 3.83 -8.76 -13.38
CA GLY A 135 5.27 -8.87 -13.19
C GLY A 135 5.84 -7.77 -12.30
N ASN A 136 7.07 -7.34 -12.61
CA ASN A 136 7.78 -6.30 -11.86
C ASN A 136 7.44 -4.90 -12.37
N ALA A 137 7.68 -3.88 -11.54
CA ALA A 137 7.61 -2.48 -11.95
C ALA A 137 8.48 -2.24 -13.20
N PRO A 138 7.92 -1.70 -14.29
CA PRO A 138 8.70 -1.38 -15.47
C PRO A 138 9.62 -0.19 -15.19
N ASN A 139 10.84 -0.23 -15.72
CA ASN A 139 11.81 0.86 -15.60
C ASN A 139 12.14 1.28 -14.15
N ALA A 140 12.06 0.36 -13.19
CA ALA A 140 12.53 0.61 -11.84
C ALA A 140 14.06 0.74 -11.84
N MET A 141 14.56 1.98 -11.77
CA MET A 141 15.99 2.31 -11.76
C MET A 141 16.42 2.80 -10.39
N SER A 142 17.66 2.55 -10.02
CA SER A 142 18.31 3.05 -8.81
C SER A 142 19.66 3.64 -9.15
N THR A 143 20.08 4.63 -8.37
CA THR A 143 21.44 5.18 -8.38
C THR A 143 22.25 4.78 -7.14
N PHE A 144 21.65 4.00 -6.22
CA PHE A 144 22.33 3.49 -5.04
C PHE A 144 23.44 2.52 -5.44
N GLY A 145 24.69 2.84 -5.09
CA GLY A 145 25.84 2.04 -5.52
C GLY A 145 26.13 2.10 -7.03
N GLY A 146 25.50 3.02 -7.77
CA GLY A 146 25.62 3.18 -9.22
C GLY A 146 24.30 2.91 -9.95
N THR A 147 24.20 3.37 -11.21
CA THR A 147 22.97 3.24 -12.01
C THR A 147 22.71 1.78 -12.39
N HIS A 148 21.58 1.22 -11.95
CA HIS A 148 21.17 -0.14 -12.29
C HIS A 148 19.65 -0.33 -12.22
N SER A 149 19.15 -1.43 -12.79
CA SER A 149 17.73 -1.82 -12.70
C SER A 149 17.44 -2.60 -11.43
N VAL A 150 16.29 -2.34 -10.82
CA VAL A 150 15.83 -2.93 -9.55
C VAL A 150 14.60 -3.78 -9.79
N VAL A 151 14.50 -4.90 -9.08
CA VAL A 151 13.27 -5.70 -9.03
C VAL A 151 12.37 -5.13 -7.93
N ALA A 152 11.36 -4.38 -8.33
CA ALA A 152 10.37 -3.78 -7.42
C ALA A 152 8.94 -4.23 -7.76
N PRO A 153 8.03 -4.33 -6.77
CA PRO A 153 6.62 -4.60 -7.01
C PRO A 153 5.97 -3.55 -7.91
N ILE A 154 5.09 -3.99 -8.81
CA ILE A 154 4.44 -3.11 -9.80
C ILE A 154 3.20 -2.39 -9.27
N VAL A 155 2.56 -2.91 -8.22
CA VAL A 155 1.37 -2.29 -7.63
C VAL A 155 1.71 -0.87 -7.19
N ARG A 156 0.81 0.09 -7.42
CA ARG A 156 0.93 1.49 -6.99
C ARG A 156 0.12 1.74 -5.72
N PHE A 157 0.46 2.77 -4.95
CA PHE A 157 -0.24 3.11 -3.70
C PHE A 157 -1.74 3.32 -3.92
N SER A 158 -2.10 3.99 -5.03
CA SER A 158 -3.49 4.25 -5.43
C SER A 158 -4.27 3.00 -5.81
N GLU A 159 -3.59 1.95 -6.27
CA GLU A 159 -4.16 0.64 -6.57
C GLU A 159 -4.23 -0.24 -5.32
N PHE A 160 -3.21 -0.17 -4.48
CA PHE A 160 -3.04 -1.01 -3.30
C PHE A 160 -4.13 -0.80 -2.26
N ILE A 161 -4.37 0.45 -1.86
CA ILE A 161 -5.30 0.77 -0.77
C ILE A 161 -6.74 0.28 -1.00
N PRO A 162 -7.39 0.54 -2.15
CA PRO A 162 -8.74 0.04 -2.37
C PRO A 162 -8.82 -1.49 -2.41
N ASP A 163 -7.77 -2.16 -2.90
CA ASP A 163 -7.74 -3.61 -3.01
C ASP A 163 -7.56 -4.29 -1.65
N VAL A 164 -6.69 -3.75 -0.80
CA VAL A 164 -6.56 -4.20 0.60
C VAL A 164 -7.86 -4.02 1.34
N LYS A 165 -8.52 -2.88 1.16
CA LYS A 165 -9.82 -2.60 1.76
C LYS A 165 -10.88 -3.60 1.30
N GLN A 166 -10.92 -3.96 0.02
CA GLN A 166 -11.86 -4.93 -0.50
C GLN A 166 -11.66 -6.30 0.15
N ILE A 167 -10.43 -6.78 0.27
CA ILE A 167 -10.15 -8.08 0.89
C ILE A 167 -10.42 -8.04 2.41
N GLY A 168 -10.02 -6.96 3.09
CA GLY A 168 -10.16 -6.80 4.54
C GLY A 168 -11.55 -6.36 5.01
N GLN A 169 -12.52 -6.17 4.11
CA GLN A 169 -13.80 -5.56 4.46
C GLN A 169 -14.53 -6.36 5.55
N GLY A 170 -14.69 -5.74 6.73
CA GLY A 170 -15.37 -6.34 7.89
C GLY A 170 -14.59 -7.47 8.58
N VAL A 171 -13.37 -7.76 8.14
CA VAL A 171 -12.53 -8.82 8.71
C VAL A 171 -11.91 -8.32 10.01
N ILE A 172 -12.13 -9.08 11.08
CA ILE A 172 -11.39 -8.96 12.33
C ILE A 172 -10.92 -10.37 12.67
N VAL A 173 -9.63 -10.64 12.53
CA VAL A 173 -9.08 -11.98 12.76
C VAL A 173 -9.36 -12.42 14.21
N LEU A 174 -9.67 -13.70 14.40
CA LEU A 174 -10.10 -14.34 15.65
C LEU A 174 -11.55 -14.04 16.10
N GLN A 175 -12.33 -13.23 15.36
CA GLN A 175 -13.77 -13.13 15.60
C GLN A 175 -14.53 -14.29 14.94
N PRO A 176 -15.64 -14.81 15.51
CA PRO A 176 -16.39 -15.91 14.89
C PRO A 176 -16.73 -15.64 13.41
N GLY A 177 -16.36 -16.58 12.53
CA GLY A 177 -16.62 -16.51 11.08
C GLY A 177 -15.67 -15.61 10.26
N TRP A 178 -14.61 -15.06 10.86
CA TRP A 178 -13.65 -14.18 10.19
C TRP A 178 -12.98 -14.82 8.96
N ASP A 179 -12.69 -16.11 9.04
CA ASP A 179 -12.02 -16.92 8.02
C ASP A 179 -12.90 -17.11 6.79
N THR A 180 -14.18 -17.44 7.00
CA THR A 180 -15.17 -17.55 5.93
C THR A 180 -15.42 -16.20 5.26
N LEU A 181 -15.52 -15.12 6.05
CA LEU A 181 -15.67 -13.77 5.50
C LEU A 181 -14.46 -13.36 4.66
N LEU A 182 -13.25 -13.58 5.17
CA LEU A 182 -12.01 -13.29 4.44
C LEU A 182 -11.93 -14.08 3.13
N GLU A 183 -12.29 -15.36 3.15
CA GLU A 183 -12.33 -16.20 1.95
C GLU A 183 -13.32 -15.67 0.91
N ASN A 184 -14.54 -15.32 1.33
CA ASN A 184 -15.53 -14.72 0.45
C ASN A 184 -15.05 -13.40 -0.17
N ASN A 185 -14.40 -12.54 0.64
CA ASN A 185 -13.84 -11.28 0.16
C ASN A 185 -12.72 -11.51 -0.87
N LYS A 186 -11.83 -12.49 -0.65
CA LYS A 186 -10.78 -12.84 -1.61
C LYS A 186 -11.37 -13.32 -2.93
N VAL A 187 -12.35 -14.22 -2.90
CA VAL A 187 -13.02 -14.71 -4.12
C VAL A 187 -13.64 -13.53 -4.89
N ALA A 188 -14.35 -12.64 -4.20
CA ALA A 188 -14.93 -11.44 -4.81
C ALA A 188 -13.86 -10.51 -5.41
N TYR A 189 -12.76 -10.31 -4.68
CA TYR A 189 -11.61 -9.53 -5.14
C TYR A 189 -11.00 -10.11 -6.42
N PHE A 190 -10.62 -11.39 -6.45
CA PHE A 190 -10.01 -12.00 -7.63
C PHE A 190 -10.96 -12.01 -8.83
N ASN A 191 -12.25 -12.31 -8.62
CA ASN A 191 -13.24 -12.26 -9.69
C ASN A 191 -13.41 -10.84 -10.26
N SER A 192 -13.36 -9.80 -9.42
CA SER A 192 -13.36 -8.41 -9.86
C SER A 192 -12.06 -8.04 -10.59
N PHE A 193 -10.92 -8.44 -10.05
CA PHE A 193 -9.60 -8.11 -10.55
C PHE A 193 -9.41 -8.59 -12.00
N VAL A 194 -9.79 -9.83 -12.30
CA VAL A 194 -9.62 -10.43 -13.64
C VAL A 194 -10.54 -9.83 -14.71
N GLN A 195 -11.49 -8.98 -14.32
CA GLN A 195 -12.36 -8.24 -15.23
C GLN A 195 -11.88 -6.80 -15.49
N ARG A 196 -10.84 -6.34 -14.78
CA ARG A 196 -10.29 -4.99 -14.99
C ARG A 196 -9.71 -4.87 -16.40
N THR A 197 -9.90 -3.72 -17.03
CA THR A 197 -9.43 -3.47 -18.41
C THR A 197 -7.95 -3.79 -18.58
N ARG A 198 -7.09 -3.37 -17.65
CA ARG A 198 -5.65 -3.68 -17.66
C ARG A 198 -5.38 -5.19 -17.69
N PHE A 199 -6.15 -5.98 -16.95
CA PHE A 199 -6.03 -7.43 -16.95
C PHE A 199 -6.56 -8.04 -18.25
N THR A 200 -7.75 -7.64 -18.72
CA THR A 200 -8.33 -8.20 -19.95
C THR A 200 -7.55 -7.85 -21.22
N THR A 201 -6.80 -6.74 -21.21
CA THR A 201 -5.89 -6.37 -22.30
C THR A 201 -4.71 -7.35 -22.39
N ASP A 202 -4.12 -7.70 -21.25
CA ASP A 202 -2.97 -8.61 -21.19
C ASP A 202 -3.38 -10.08 -21.28
N TYR A 203 -4.62 -10.38 -20.92
CA TYR A 203 -5.21 -11.71 -20.90
C TYR A 203 -6.56 -11.71 -21.64
N PRO A 204 -6.57 -11.75 -22.99
CA PRO A 204 -7.81 -11.86 -23.75
C PRO A 204 -8.60 -13.14 -23.38
N MET A 205 -9.93 -13.05 -23.34
CA MET A 205 -10.78 -14.21 -23.00
C MET A 205 -10.62 -15.38 -23.97
N SER A 206 -10.12 -15.12 -25.19
CA SER A 206 -9.82 -16.13 -26.21
C SER A 206 -8.52 -16.91 -25.99
N MET A 207 -7.74 -16.58 -24.95
CA MET A 207 -6.55 -17.36 -24.59
C MET A 207 -6.95 -18.78 -24.20
N SER A 208 -6.11 -19.76 -24.55
CA SER A 208 -6.24 -21.11 -23.99
C SER A 208 -5.85 -21.13 -22.51
N PRO A 209 -6.42 -22.04 -21.70
CA PRO A 209 -6.04 -22.20 -20.29
C PRO A 209 -4.52 -22.37 -20.09
N ASN A 210 -3.87 -23.14 -20.97
CA ASN A 210 -2.41 -23.33 -20.92
C ASN A 210 -1.64 -22.03 -21.15
N ALA A 211 -2.03 -21.21 -22.13
CA ALA A 211 -1.35 -19.94 -22.39
C ALA A 211 -1.57 -18.95 -21.23
N PHE A 212 -2.79 -18.90 -20.70
CA PHE A 212 -3.14 -18.06 -19.55
C PHE A 212 -2.33 -18.41 -18.30
N ALA A 213 -2.33 -19.70 -17.90
CA ALA A 213 -1.60 -20.16 -16.72
C ALA A 213 -0.08 -19.96 -16.85
N ASN A 214 0.50 -20.27 -18.02
CA ASN A 214 1.93 -20.05 -18.27
C ASN A 214 2.31 -18.57 -18.18
N GLN A 215 1.48 -17.65 -18.70
CA GLN A 215 1.77 -16.22 -18.63
C GLN A 215 1.72 -15.69 -17.20
N LEU A 216 0.77 -16.13 -16.37
CA LEU A 216 0.72 -15.79 -14.94
C LEU A 216 1.98 -16.26 -14.19
N LEU A 217 2.37 -17.52 -14.38
CA LEU A 217 3.55 -18.09 -13.72
C LEU A 217 4.86 -17.43 -14.20
N THR A 218 4.95 -17.11 -15.49
CA THR A 218 6.08 -16.38 -16.06
C THR A 218 6.23 -15.00 -15.43
N ARG A 219 5.13 -14.26 -15.24
CA ARG A 219 5.15 -12.92 -14.61
C ARG A 219 5.45 -12.98 -13.12
N ALA A 220 4.96 -14.01 -12.43
CA ALA A 220 5.33 -14.30 -11.05
C ALA A 220 6.85 -14.48 -10.88
N GLY A 221 7.59 -14.84 -11.95
CA GLY A 221 9.05 -14.92 -11.93
C GLY A 221 9.59 -16.07 -11.07
N VAL A 222 8.72 -17.01 -10.71
CA VAL A 222 9.08 -18.30 -10.13
C VAL A 222 9.14 -19.31 -11.26
N THR A 223 10.14 -20.20 -11.29
CA THR A 223 10.11 -21.33 -12.24
C THR A 223 8.99 -22.27 -11.82
N PRO A 224 7.88 -22.36 -12.57
CA PRO A 224 6.75 -23.18 -12.15
C PRO A 224 7.11 -24.65 -12.22
N SER A 225 6.75 -25.39 -11.19
CA SER A 225 6.69 -26.85 -11.25
C SER A 225 5.56 -27.28 -12.20
N ALA A 226 5.70 -28.45 -12.82
CA ALA A 226 4.67 -28.99 -13.71
C ALA A 226 3.31 -29.14 -13.01
N SER A 227 3.30 -29.40 -11.69
CA SER A 227 2.09 -29.50 -10.89
C SER A 227 1.38 -28.16 -10.67
N GLU A 228 2.12 -27.06 -10.49
CA GLU A 228 1.54 -25.72 -10.32
C GLU A 228 0.89 -25.25 -11.63
N LEU A 229 1.56 -25.47 -12.75
CA LEU A 229 0.98 -25.20 -14.07
C LEU A 229 -0.31 -26.01 -14.28
N GLN A 230 -0.27 -27.31 -13.96
CA GLN A 230 -1.44 -28.17 -14.14
C GLN A 230 -2.60 -27.77 -13.23
N ALA A 231 -2.34 -27.37 -11.99
CA ALA A 231 -3.37 -26.90 -11.06
C ALA A 231 -4.12 -25.67 -11.61
N ALA A 232 -3.39 -24.64 -12.05
CA ALA A 232 -3.99 -23.44 -12.62
C ALA A 232 -4.75 -23.72 -13.94
N ILE A 233 -4.31 -24.70 -14.74
CA ILE A 233 -5.04 -25.15 -15.95
C ILE A 233 -6.33 -25.87 -15.56
N ASN A 234 -6.30 -26.70 -14.52
CA ASN A 234 -7.44 -27.52 -14.08
C ASN A 234 -8.63 -26.68 -13.61
N GLU A 235 -8.41 -25.42 -13.19
CA GLU A 235 -9.49 -24.47 -12.86
C GLU A 235 -10.47 -24.23 -14.03
N PHE A 236 -10.01 -24.44 -15.27
CA PHE A 236 -10.83 -24.31 -16.48
C PHE A 236 -11.48 -25.63 -16.93
N GLY A 237 -11.18 -26.76 -16.29
CA GLY A 237 -11.68 -28.08 -16.67
C GLY A 237 -11.36 -28.42 -18.13
N SER A 238 -12.38 -28.74 -18.93
CA SER A 238 -12.25 -29.05 -20.36
C SER A 238 -12.49 -27.85 -21.29
N ALA A 239 -12.54 -26.61 -20.75
CA ALA A 239 -12.74 -25.42 -21.57
C ALA A 239 -11.56 -25.18 -22.53
N SER A 240 -11.85 -24.69 -23.73
CA SER A 240 -10.83 -24.34 -24.72
C SER A 240 -10.33 -22.89 -24.60
N ASP A 241 -11.03 -22.06 -23.83
CA ASP A 241 -10.75 -20.65 -23.64
C ASP A 241 -10.78 -20.26 -22.16
N THR A 242 -10.59 -18.97 -21.87
CA THR A 242 -10.58 -18.42 -20.51
C THR A 242 -11.71 -17.44 -20.26
N SER A 243 -12.85 -17.60 -20.94
CA SER A 243 -14.03 -16.73 -20.76
C SER A 243 -14.68 -16.84 -19.36
N ASN A 244 -14.48 -17.95 -18.65
CA ASN A 244 -15.02 -18.15 -17.30
C ASN A 244 -14.27 -17.30 -16.25
N VAL A 245 -14.92 -16.23 -15.77
CA VAL A 245 -14.38 -15.29 -14.78
C VAL A 245 -13.95 -15.99 -13.49
N ALA A 246 -14.72 -16.93 -12.97
CA ALA A 246 -14.40 -17.61 -11.72
C ALA A 246 -13.15 -18.49 -11.87
N ALA A 247 -13.01 -19.20 -12.99
CA ALA A 247 -11.82 -19.99 -13.29
C ALA A 247 -10.56 -19.11 -13.41
N ARG A 248 -10.65 -17.95 -14.07
CA ARG A 248 -9.55 -16.97 -14.13
C ARG A 248 -9.15 -16.46 -12.75
N GLY A 249 -10.14 -16.12 -11.92
CA GLY A 249 -9.92 -15.62 -10.57
C GLY A 249 -9.19 -16.64 -9.70
N LYS A 250 -9.62 -17.90 -9.75
CA LYS A 250 -8.97 -19.02 -9.03
C LYS A 250 -7.57 -19.29 -9.54
N ALA A 251 -7.38 -19.42 -10.85
CA ALA A 251 -6.06 -19.66 -11.43
C ALA A 251 -5.05 -18.54 -11.13
N LEU A 252 -5.50 -17.26 -11.14
CA LEU A 252 -4.66 -16.14 -10.69
C LEU A 252 -4.32 -16.25 -9.19
N ARG A 253 -5.30 -16.63 -8.36
CA ARG A 253 -5.08 -16.83 -6.93
C ARG A 253 -4.14 -17.97 -6.62
N ASP A 254 -4.23 -19.11 -7.31
CA ASP A 254 -3.32 -20.24 -7.14
C ASP A 254 -1.84 -19.83 -7.33
N VAL A 255 -1.60 -18.95 -8.30
CA VAL A 255 -0.26 -18.38 -8.55
C VAL A 255 0.12 -17.35 -7.49
N ALA A 256 -0.80 -16.49 -7.06
CA ALA A 256 -0.53 -15.46 -6.05
C ALA A 256 -0.32 -16.03 -4.64
N ASP A 257 -0.97 -17.14 -4.29
CA ASP A 257 -0.83 -17.85 -3.01
C ASP A 257 0.30 -18.90 -3.05
N ASN A 258 1.05 -18.98 -4.16
CA ASN A 258 2.17 -19.89 -4.31
C ASN A 258 3.24 -19.66 -3.21
N PRO A 259 3.67 -20.70 -2.46
CA PRO A 259 4.64 -20.54 -1.39
C PRO A 259 6.02 -20.02 -1.85
N THR A 260 6.47 -20.44 -3.04
CA THR A 260 7.74 -19.97 -3.61
C THR A 260 7.66 -18.48 -3.93
N LEU A 261 6.54 -18.03 -4.52
CA LEU A 261 6.31 -16.61 -4.78
C LEU A 261 6.20 -15.82 -3.47
N THR A 262 5.46 -16.34 -2.50
CA THR A 262 5.30 -15.74 -1.18
C THR A 262 6.64 -15.46 -0.51
N ASN A 263 7.55 -16.45 -0.53
CA ASN A 263 8.88 -16.29 0.02
C ASN A 263 9.75 -15.34 -0.82
N ALA A 264 9.67 -15.42 -2.15
CA ALA A 264 10.48 -14.60 -3.05
C ALA A 264 10.13 -13.11 -2.98
N GLU A 265 8.87 -12.77 -2.74
CA GLU A 265 8.39 -11.38 -2.67
C GLU A 265 8.36 -10.80 -1.26
N PHE A 266 8.46 -11.62 -0.21
CA PHE A 266 8.26 -11.16 1.17
C PHE A 266 9.05 -9.90 1.52
N ASN A 267 10.37 -9.88 1.26
CA ASN A 267 11.22 -8.72 1.57
C ASN A 267 10.90 -7.51 0.68
N ARG A 268 10.58 -7.74 -0.61
CA ARG A 268 10.22 -6.67 -1.56
C ARG A 268 8.92 -5.99 -1.15
N ALA A 269 7.91 -6.80 -0.89
CA ALA A 269 6.63 -6.35 -0.36
C ALA A 269 6.82 -5.66 0.99
N PHE A 270 7.58 -6.22 1.94
CA PHE A 270 7.82 -5.57 3.23
C PHE A 270 8.41 -4.17 3.06
N VAL A 271 9.38 -3.99 2.16
CA VAL A 271 9.93 -2.66 1.85
C VAL A 271 8.87 -1.72 1.27
N LEU A 272 8.11 -2.17 0.28
CA LEU A 272 7.04 -1.39 -0.33
C LEU A 272 6.01 -0.91 0.72
N MET A 273 5.65 -1.79 1.66
CA MET A 273 4.64 -1.48 2.66
C MET A 273 5.10 -0.44 3.68
N GLN A 274 6.41 -0.21 3.83
CA GLN A 274 6.90 0.92 4.59
C GLN A 274 6.51 2.26 3.92
N TYR A 275 6.70 2.35 2.60
CA TYR A 275 6.29 3.54 1.83
C TYR A 275 4.77 3.72 1.87
N TYR A 276 4.01 2.64 1.75
CA TYR A 276 2.55 2.72 1.70
C TYR A 276 1.92 3.02 3.05
N GLY A 277 2.33 2.34 4.11
CA GLY A 277 1.73 2.54 5.41
C GLY A 277 2.23 3.81 6.10
N TYR A 278 3.55 4.02 6.18
CA TYR A 278 4.09 5.22 6.84
C TYR A 278 4.03 6.46 5.94
N LEU A 279 4.46 6.38 4.69
CA LEU A 279 4.65 7.58 3.86
C LEU A 279 3.43 7.91 2.98
N ARG A 280 2.51 6.95 2.81
CA ARG A 280 1.28 7.09 2.01
C ARG A 280 1.56 7.50 0.56
N ARG A 281 2.62 6.95 -0.06
CA ARG A 281 3.07 7.25 -1.43
C ARG A 281 3.85 6.11 -2.05
N ASP A 282 4.09 6.22 -3.36
CA ASP A 282 4.99 5.31 -4.07
C ASP A 282 6.47 5.55 -3.74
N PRO A 283 7.34 4.53 -3.84
CA PRO A 283 8.76 4.70 -3.53
C PRO A 283 9.51 5.59 -4.53
N ASP A 284 9.01 5.71 -5.75
CA ASP A 284 9.62 6.45 -6.87
C ASP A 284 9.02 7.83 -7.12
N ASN A 285 8.10 8.26 -6.25
CA ASN A 285 7.44 9.56 -6.37
C ASN A 285 7.15 10.13 -4.99
N GLY A 286 7.74 11.29 -4.69
CA GLY A 286 7.41 12.11 -3.53
C GLY A 286 8.66 12.54 -2.76
N ASN A 287 8.57 13.70 -2.10
CA ASN A 287 9.65 14.25 -1.28
C ASN A 287 11.02 14.39 -2.00
N GLY A 288 10.99 14.63 -3.31
CA GLY A 288 12.19 14.72 -4.15
C GLY A 288 12.65 13.40 -4.77
N ASP A 289 12.04 12.27 -4.41
CA ASP A 289 12.29 10.97 -5.05
C ASP A 289 11.71 10.96 -6.48
N THR A 290 12.53 10.49 -7.42
CA THR A 290 12.15 10.33 -8.85
C THR A 290 12.49 8.94 -9.38
N ASP A 291 12.99 8.04 -8.53
CA ASP A 291 13.45 6.70 -8.88
C ASP A 291 13.37 5.75 -7.65
N TYR A 292 13.81 4.50 -7.79
CA TYR A 292 13.75 3.49 -6.72
C TYR A 292 14.99 3.48 -5.81
N THR A 293 15.83 4.53 -5.81
CA THR A 293 17.08 4.55 -5.04
C THR A 293 16.86 4.30 -3.55
N GLY A 294 15.85 4.94 -2.94
CA GLY A 294 15.51 4.72 -1.53
C GLY A 294 14.99 3.30 -1.26
N TYR A 295 14.13 2.79 -2.15
CA TYR A 295 13.58 1.43 -2.05
C TYR A 295 14.70 0.38 -2.12
N ASP A 296 15.60 0.54 -3.08
CA ASP A 296 16.74 -0.34 -3.31
C ASP A 296 17.72 -0.33 -2.13
N PHE A 297 18.02 0.85 -1.58
CA PHE A 297 18.81 0.95 -0.35
C PHE A 297 18.20 0.10 0.79
N TRP A 298 16.90 0.25 1.05
CA TRP A 298 16.23 -0.47 2.12
C TRP A 298 16.13 -1.97 1.85
N LEU A 299 15.82 -2.36 0.61
CA LEU A 299 15.78 -3.77 0.21
C LEU A 299 17.17 -4.41 0.35
N THR A 300 18.23 -3.74 -0.10
CA THR A 300 19.60 -4.20 0.05
C THR A 300 19.98 -4.36 1.52
N LYS A 301 19.71 -3.36 2.37
CA LYS A 301 19.98 -3.43 3.81
C LYS A 301 19.18 -4.55 4.48
N LEU A 302 17.90 -4.71 4.15
CA LEU A 302 17.06 -5.78 4.70
C LEU A 302 17.59 -7.16 4.32
N ASN A 303 17.99 -7.35 3.07
CA ASN A 303 18.58 -8.61 2.59
C ASN A 303 19.93 -8.91 3.24
N GLN A 304 20.77 -7.89 3.49
CA GLN A 304 22.03 -8.05 4.23
C GLN A 304 21.82 -8.64 5.62
N PHE A 305 20.70 -8.34 6.26
CA PHE A 305 20.31 -8.89 7.57
C PHE A 305 19.32 -10.05 7.48
N ASN A 306 19.24 -10.75 6.34
CA ASN A 306 18.39 -11.92 6.13
C ASN A 306 16.90 -11.66 6.44
N GLY A 307 16.37 -10.48 6.11
CA GLY A 307 14.98 -10.11 6.40
C GLY A 307 14.75 -9.64 7.84
N ASN A 308 15.78 -9.56 8.69
CA ASN A 308 15.64 -9.06 10.04
C ASN A 308 15.48 -7.53 10.05
N TYR A 309 14.23 -7.07 10.15
CA TYR A 309 13.88 -5.65 10.15
C TYR A 309 14.44 -4.86 11.34
N ILE A 310 14.75 -5.53 12.46
CA ILE A 310 15.33 -4.91 13.65
C ILE A 310 16.79 -4.56 13.36
N ASN A 311 17.58 -5.52 12.89
CA ASN A 311 18.98 -5.30 12.54
C ASN A 311 19.14 -4.37 11.33
N ALA A 312 18.19 -4.42 10.38
CA ALA A 312 18.12 -3.45 9.29
C ALA A 312 17.67 -2.05 9.75
N GLU A 313 17.20 -1.90 11.00
CA GLU A 313 16.61 -0.68 11.58
C GLU A 313 15.46 -0.10 10.74
N MET A 314 14.79 -0.94 9.98
CA MET A 314 13.92 -0.48 8.90
C MET A 314 12.68 0.21 9.44
N VAL A 315 11.92 -0.47 10.31
CA VAL A 315 10.73 0.11 10.95
C VAL A 315 11.09 1.34 11.79
N LYS A 316 12.20 1.30 12.50
CA LYS A 316 12.73 2.43 13.29
C LYS A 316 12.97 3.67 12.41
N ALA A 317 13.59 3.50 11.25
CA ALA A 317 13.91 4.61 10.36
C ALA A 317 12.64 5.26 9.78
N PHE A 318 11.65 4.48 9.37
CA PHE A 318 10.39 5.04 8.87
C PHE A 318 9.56 5.71 9.97
N LEU A 319 9.51 5.14 11.18
CA LEU A 319 8.85 5.74 12.34
C LEU A 319 9.45 7.07 12.78
N SER A 320 10.77 7.21 12.67
CA SER A 320 11.50 8.44 13.03
C SER A 320 11.65 9.42 11.87
N SER A 321 11.26 9.03 10.66
CA SER A 321 11.40 9.86 9.45
C SER A 321 10.61 11.17 9.58
N VAL A 322 11.23 12.27 9.15
CA VAL A 322 10.58 13.59 9.11
C VAL A 322 9.26 13.54 8.34
N GLU A 323 9.21 12.75 7.27
CA GLU A 323 8.02 12.60 6.45
C GLU A 323 6.86 11.94 7.21
N TYR A 324 7.09 10.81 7.89
CA TYR A 324 6.06 10.17 8.72
C TYR A 324 5.61 11.10 9.86
N ARG A 325 6.58 11.69 10.57
CA ARG A 325 6.31 12.58 11.69
C ARG A 325 5.50 13.82 11.28
N ASN A 326 5.70 14.31 10.06
CA ASN A 326 4.97 15.46 9.52
C ASN A 326 3.50 15.18 9.16
N ARG A 327 3.05 13.92 9.20
CA ARG A 327 1.63 13.58 9.05
C ARG A 327 0.79 13.99 10.27
N PHE A 328 1.44 14.31 11.39
CA PHE A 328 0.82 14.58 12.69
C PHE A 328 1.27 15.92 13.27
#